data_AF-A0A699XT13-F1
#
_entry.id   AF-A0A699XT13-F1
#
_cell.length_a   1.000
_cell.length_b   1.000
_cell.length_c   1.000
_cell.angle_alpha   90.00
_cell.angle_beta   90.00
_cell.angle_gamma   90.00
#
_symmetry.space_group_name_H-M   'P 1'
#
loop_
_entity.id
_entity.type
_entity.pdbx_description
1 polymer ?
#
loop_
_entity_poly.entity_id
_entity_poly.type
_entity_poly.pdbx_seq_one_letter_code
_entity_poly.pdbx_strand_id
1 'polypeptide(L)' 'MKMMTDKYCPRNKIRKLEMEIWELKVKGTGLASYTQRFQELALLCGKMFSEEADKIEKYVRGLPDMIYGSVVASKP' A
#
# COMPACT_ATOMS: atom_id res chain seq x y z
N MET A 1 26.54 -0.57 -5.88
CA MET A 1 25.98 -1.94 -5.64
C MET A 1 24.53 -1.98 -6.13
N LYS A 2 24.27 -2.35 -7.40
CA LYS A 2 22.91 -2.29 -7.96
C LYS A 2 22.63 -3.42 -8.98
N MET A 3 23.25 -4.59 -8.79
CA MET A 3 23.26 -5.66 -9.81
C MET A 3 22.89 -7.07 -9.30
N MET A 4 22.52 -7.24 -8.02
CA MET A 4 22.19 -8.58 -7.49
C MET A 4 20.71 -8.80 -7.16
N THR A 5 19.92 -7.73 -6.96
CA THR A 5 18.52 -7.88 -6.51
C THR A 5 17.52 -8.18 -7.63
N ASP A 6 17.82 -7.82 -8.88
CA ASP A 6 16.91 -8.06 -10.02
C ASP A 6 16.92 -9.53 -10.49
N LYS A 7 18.01 -10.27 -10.25
CA LYS A 7 18.16 -11.65 -10.76
C LYS A 7 17.31 -12.67 -10.01
N TYR A 8 16.80 -12.35 -8.82
CA TYR A 8 16.13 -13.30 -7.92
C TYR A 8 14.73 -12.90 -7.47
N CYS A 9 14.24 -11.71 -7.86
CA CYS A 9 12.85 -11.34 -7.63
C CYS A 9 12.05 -11.60 -8.92
N PRO A 10 11.52 -12.83 -9.14
CA PRO A 10 10.70 -13.10 -10.31
C PRO A 10 9.55 -12.10 -10.35
N ARG A 11 9.36 -11.47 -11.51
CA ARG A 11 8.32 -10.45 -11.77
C ARG A 11 6.93 -10.86 -11.28
N ASN A 12 6.65 -12.17 -11.22
CA ASN A 12 5.44 -12.74 -10.65
C ASN A 12 5.26 -12.50 -9.13
N LYS A 13 6.35 -12.50 -8.34
CA LYS A 13 6.29 -12.19 -6.90
C LYS A 13 5.95 -10.72 -6.69
N ILE A 14 6.55 -9.82 -7.46
CA ILE A 14 6.22 -8.38 -7.42
C ILE A 14 4.74 -8.17 -7.78
N ARG A 15 4.26 -8.75 -8.90
CA ARG A 15 2.83 -8.68 -9.27
C ARG A 15 1.90 -9.23 -8.20
N LYS A 16 2.31 -10.27 -7.47
CA LYS A 16 1.50 -10.83 -6.38
C LYS A 16 1.38 -9.84 -5.21
N LEU A 17 2.47 -9.19 -4.85
CA LEU A 17 2.48 -8.17 -3.80
C LEU A 17 1.70 -6.91 -4.22
N GLU A 18 1.80 -6.50 -5.50
CA GLU A 18 1.00 -5.40 -6.06
C GLU A 18 -0.50 -5.71 -5.99
N MET A 19 -0.92 -6.94 -6.33
CA MET A 19 -2.31 -7.37 -6.16
C MET A 19 -2.72 -7.41 -4.69
N GLU A 20 -1.85 -7.86 -3.78
CA GLU A 20 -2.14 -7.90 -2.35
C GLU A 20 -2.36 -6.48 -1.79
N ILE A 21 -1.53 -5.50 -2.17
CA ILE A 21 -1.75 -4.08 -1.87
C ILE A 21 -3.08 -3.60 -2.48
N TRP A 22 -3.39 -4.03 -3.70
CA TRP A 22 -4.59 -3.58 -4.39
C TRP A 22 -5.87 -4.01 -3.68
N GLU A 23 -5.90 -5.26 -3.21
CA GLU A 23 -7.01 -5.88 -2.48
C GLU A 23 -6.96 -5.62 -0.96
N LEU A 24 -5.90 -4.99 -0.45
CA LEU A 24 -5.77 -4.70 0.97
C LEU A 24 -6.86 -3.71 1.41
N LYS A 25 -7.71 -4.15 2.33
CA LYS A 25 -8.75 -3.35 2.97
C LYS A 25 -8.74 -3.62 4.46
N VAL A 26 -9.08 -2.60 5.26
CA VAL A 26 -9.29 -2.77 6.70
C VAL A 26 -10.46 -3.74 6.91
N LYS A 27 -10.21 -4.86 7.59
CA LYS A 27 -11.25 -5.79 8.04
C LYS A 27 -11.41 -5.64 9.55
N GLY A 28 -12.58 -5.19 10.01
CA GLY A 28 -12.89 -4.98 11.43
C GLY A 28 -12.12 -3.82 12.06
N THR A 29 -11.69 -3.97 13.30
CA THR A 29 -11.00 -2.92 14.11
C THR A 29 -9.48 -2.89 13.92
N GLY A 30 -8.91 -3.70 13.04
CA GLY A 30 -7.47 -3.86 12.84
C GLY A 30 -6.81 -2.75 12.02
N LEU A 31 -6.99 -1.48 12.37
CA LEU A 31 -6.35 -0.37 11.66
C LEU A 31 -4.81 -0.45 11.77
N ALA A 32 -4.28 -0.69 12.97
CA ALA A 32 -2.83 -0.81 13.19
C ALA A 32 -2.20 -1.95 12.35
N SER A 33 -2.85 -3.12 12.30
CA SER A 33 -2.41 -4.24 11.47
C SER A 33 -2.47 -3.91 9.98
N TYR A 34 -3.48 -3.14 9.54
CA TYR A 34 -3.57 -2.68 8.16
C TYR A 34 -2.44 -1.71 7.82
N THR A 35 -2.17 -0.71 8.69
CA THR A 35 -1.08 0.25 8.49
C THR A 35 0.27 -0.43 8.41
N GLN A 36 0.55 -1.34 9.35
CA GLN A 36 1.81 -2.09 9.35
C GLN A 36 1.95 -2.92 8.06
N ARG A 37 0.91 -3.67 7.68
CA ARG A 37 0.94 -4.50 6.48
C ARG A 37 1.11 -3.67 5.20
N PHE A 38 0.44 -2.53 5.12
CA PHE A 38 0.59 -1.60 4.00
C PHE A 38 2.01 -1.04 3.91
N GLN A 39 2.62 -0.68 5.04
CA GLN A 39 4.01 -0.18 5.07
C GLN A 39 5.00 -1.25 4.62
N GLU A 40 4.87 -2.49 5.11
CA GLU A 40 5.69 -3.63 4.70
C GLU A 40 5.59 -3.87 3.18
N LEU A 41 4.37 -3.93 2.66
CA LEU A 41 4.13 -4.16 1.24
C LEU A 41 4.63 -2.99 0.37
N ALA A 42 4.42 -1.73 0.79
CA ALA A 42 4.91 -0.56 0.06
C ALA A 42 6.44 -0.49 0.03
N LEU A 43 7.13 -0.98 1.07
CA LEU A 43 8.58 -1.08 1.09
C LEU A 43 9.08 -2.14 0.08
N LEU A 44 8.40 -3.29 0.02
CA LEU A 44 8.72 -4.37 -0.92
C LEU A 44 8.39 -3.99 -2.37
N CYS A 45 7.33 -3.21 -2.58
CA CYS A 45 6.85 -2.71 -3.87
C CYS A 45 7.26 -1.25 -4.10
N GLY A 46 8.50 -0.86 -3.78
CA GLY A 46 8.96 0.53 -3.91
C GLY A 46 8.89 1.14 -5.31
N LYS A 47 8.64 0.34 -6.36
CA LYS A 47 8.41 0.80 -7.75
C LYS A 47 6.92 0.94 -8.12
N MET A 48 5.99 0.57 -7.24
CA MET A 48 4.55 0.57 -7.52
C MET A 48 3.93 1.97 -7.41
N PHE A 49 4.49 2.83 -6.58
CA PHE A 49 4.04 4.21 -6.38
C PHE A 49 5.01 5.16 -7.07
N SER A 50 4.51 6.03 -7.96
CA SER A 50 5.34 7.02 -8.64
C SER A 50 5.62 8.22 -7.72
N GLU A 51 4.62 8.60 -6.93
CA GLU A 51 4.72 9.68 -5.95
C GLU A 51 4.24 9.24 -4.56
N GLU A 52 4.65 9.99 -3.52
CA GLU A 52 4.14 9.78 -2.16
C GLU A 52 2.63 10.02 -2.06
N ALA A 53 2.09 10.90 -2.92
CA ALA A 53 0.65 11.15 -3.03
C ALA A 53 -0.13 9.88 -3.44
N ASP A 54 0.35 9.13 -4.44
CA ASP A 54 -0.28 7.88 -4.90
C ASP A 54 -0.36 6.85 -3.76
N LYS A 55 0.70 6.79 -2.94
CA LYS A 55 0.77 5.90 -1.78
C LYS A 55 -0.26 6.27 -0.73
N ILE A 56 -0.42 7.56 -0.45
CA ILE A 56 -1.41 8.08 0.50
C ILE A 56 -2.83 7.85 -0.03
N GLU A 57 -3.11 8.14 -1.30
CA GLU A 57 -4.41 7.89 -1.90
C GLU A 57 -4.79 6.40 -1.81
N LYS A 58 -3.85 5.51 -2.14
CA LYS A 58 -4.09 4.07 -2.07
C LYS A 58 -4.34 3.61 -0.63
N TYR A 59 -3.57 4.12 0.33
CA TYR A 59 -3.77 3.83 1.75
C TYR A 59 -5.16 4.26 2.22
N VAL A 60 -5.58 5.48 1.87
CA VAL A 60 -6.87 6.07 2.26
C VAL A 60 -8.04 5.32 1.61
N ARG A 61 -7.90 4.88 0.35
CA ARG A 61 -8.92 4.08 -0.36
C ARG A 61 -9.17 2.70 0.29
N GLY A 62 -8.20 2.14 1.00
CA GLY A 62 -8.38 0.86 1.72
C GLY A 62 -8.97 1.01 3.13
N LEU A 63 -9.17 2.25 3.61
CA LEU A 63 -9.84 2.52 4.88
C LEU A 63 -11.37 2.32 4.76
N PRO A 64 -12.07 2.05 5.86
CA PRO A 64 -13.53 2.04 5.87
C PRO A 64 -14.08 3.43 5.52
N ASP A 65 -15.21 3.48 4.80
CA ASP A 65 -15.86 4.73 4.35
C ASP A 65 -16.09 5.73 5.49
N MET A 66 -16.29 5.22 6.71
CA MET A 66 -16.46 6.01 7.93
C MET A 66 -15.25 6.89 8.27
N ILE A 67 -14.02 6.47 7.90
CA ILE A 67 -12.79 7.23 8.08
C ILE A 67 -12.47 8.04 6.83
N TYR A 68 -12.77 7.49 5.65
CA TYR A 68 -12.55 8.16 4.36
C TYR A 68 -13.20 9.55 4.33
N GLY A 69 -14.48 9.65 4.73
CA GLY A 69 -15.20 10.91 4.78
C GLY A 69 -14.56 11.96 5.70
N SER A 70 -14.02 11.54 6.85
CA SER A 70 -13.35 12.44 7.79
C SER A 70 -11.99 12.94 7.27
N VAL A 71 -11.22 12.08 6.59
CA VAL A 71 -9.92 12.44 6.02
C VAL A 71 -10.08 13.37 4.82
N VAL A 72 -11.06 13.10 3.95
CA VAL A 72 -11.34 13.94 2.77
C VAL A 72 -11.90 15.31 3.17
N ALA A 73 -12.70 15.39 4.24
CA ALA A 73 -13.25 16.64 4.76
C ALA A 73 -12.23 17.54 5.47
N SER A 74 -11.04 17.03 5.81
CA SER A 74 -10.02 17.78 6.57
C SER A 74 -9.06 18.59 5.68
N LYS A 75 -9.41 18.85 4.42
CA LYS A 75 -8.68 19.83 3.60
C LYS A 75 -8.96 21.26 4.12
N PRO A 76 -7.94 22.12 4.28
CA PRO A 76 -8.14 23.50 4.71
C PRO A 76 -8.90 24.34 3.68
#